data_AF-A0A4S8MMN4-F1
#
_entry.id   AF-A0A4S8MMN4-F1
#
_cell.length_a   1.000
_cell.length_b   1.000
_cell.length_c   1.000
_cell.angle_alpha   90.00
_cell.angle_beta   90.00
_cell.angle_gamma   90.00
#
_symmetry.space_group_name_H-M   'P 1'
#
loop_
_entity.id
_entity.type
_entity.pdbx_description
1 polymer ?
#
loop_
_entity_poly.entity_id
_entity_poly.type
_entity_poly.pdbx_seq_one_letter_code
_entity_poly.pdbx_strand_id
1 'polypeptide(L)'
;MRCSLSPPSSLITLGLLATTVLAAPPGRTTEADEALITDPDAECTGYSFQPVQDALSSFPSLSAIADIVPTDTEAIDKFNSFKDKIPNIPPKGTPEGDFTGLSYPADDPDCWWTNTQCVTPKFQGIPPDVFQVPEPLTVGYGFDDGPNCSHNTFYDYLDSENQKATMFFVGSNVMYYPLEAQRALVDGHEVCVHTWSHHYMTGLTNEQAFAELYYTIKLVMGVTPTCWRPPFGDVDDRVRTIAAGLGLQTILWQYDSFDWEVQAGGATPEKVDANYDDFINKAKNGAFDTAGGIILTHEIDNYTMSEAIKYLPKLKEGFKYIVPVGVALNKTQPYVESNYSLPTFEQCNSQAFAENHQSSSQATTPNGASSRLILGKNSVSGTLMLGLAGVLAILHL
;
A
#
# COMPACT_ATOMS: atom_id res chain seq x y z
N MET A 1 27.50 -33.87 -19.29
CA MET A 1 28.62 -33.23 -20.01
C MET A 1 28.93 -31.93 -19.29
N ARG A 2 30.14 -31.80 -18.74
CA ARG A 2 30.61 -30.64 -17.98
C ARG A 2 31.20 -29.60 -18.92
N CYS A 3 31.02 -28.32 -18.63
CA CYS A 3 32.02 -27.27 -18.88
C CYS A 3 31.89 -26.16 -17.84
N SER A 4 33.00 -25.86 -17.19
CA SER A 4 33.28 -24.77 -16.26
C SER A 4 34.50 -24.05 -16.83
N LEU A 5 34.57 -22.72 -16.76
CA LEU A 5 35.80 -21.92 -16.68
C LEU A 5 35.47 -20.50 -16.16
N SER A 6 36.24 -20.01 -15.19
CA SER A 6 36.19 -18.67 -14.57
C SER A 6 37.21 -17.68 -15.24
N PRO A 7 37.45 -16.46 -14.73
CA PRO A 7 37.15 -15.16 -15.35
C PRO A 7 38.40 -14.39 -15.87
N PRO A 8 38.25 -13.12 -16.32
CA PRO A 8 39.31 -12.14 -16.05
C PRO A 8 38.83 -10.77 -15.53
N SER A 9 39.57 -10.30 -14.54
CA SER A 9 40.12 -8.96 -14.25
C SER A 9 39.42 -7.68 -14.71
N SER A 10 39.25 -6.81 -13.71
CA SER A 10 38.85 -5.41 -13.65
C SER A 10 39.43 -4.45 -14.70
N LEU A 11 38.57 -3.57 -15.20
CA LEU A 11 38.87 -2.17 -15.52
C LEU A 11 37.67 -1.33 -15.05
N ILE A 12 37.86 -0.61 -13.95
CA ILE A 12 36.91 0.37 -13.43
C ILE A 12 37.04 1.61 -14.31
N THR A 13 36.12 1.77 -15.26
CA THR A 13 35.82 3.08 -15.85
C THR A 13 34.76 3.72 -14.97
N LEU A 14 35.19 4.70 -14.18
CA LEU A 14 34.31 5.58 -13.42
C LEU A 14 33.58 6.48 -14.44
N GLY A 15 32.49 5.97 -15.01
CA GLY A 15 31.54 6.78 -15.74
C GLY A 15 30.79 7.62 -14.72
N LEU A 16 31.03 8.93 -14.71
CA LEU A 16 30.08 9.87 -14.13
C LEU A 16 28.72 9.59 -14.78
N LEU A 17 27.81 8.93 -14.06
CA LEU A 17 26.39 9.09 -14.33
C LEU A 17 26.07 10.54 -13.97
N ALA A 18 26.19 11.42 -14.96
CA ALA A 18 25.41 12.63 -14.94
C ALA A 18 23.95 12.16 -14.90
N THR A 19 23.32 12.31 -13.73
CA THR A 19 21.86 12.26 -13.61
C THR A 19 21.32 13.41 -14.44
N THR A 20 21.15 13.16 -15.73
CA THR A 20 20.31 14.01 -16.56
C THR A 20 18.92 13.89 -15.97
N VAL A 21 18.49 14.93 -15.27
CA VAL A 21 17.08 15.15 -14.94
C VAL A 21 16.37 15.22 -16.29
N LEU A 22 15.85 14.08 -16.74
CA LEU A 22 14.94 14.06 -17.88
C LEU A 22 13.68 14.76 -17.36
N ALA A 23 13.41 15.95 -17.92
CA ALA A 23 12.11 16.56 -17.75
C ALA A 23 11.04 15.52 -18.12
N ALA A 24 9.99 15.43 -17.31
CA ALA A 24 8.87 14.54 -17.59
C ALA A 24 8.45 14.71 -19.06
N PRO A 25 8.11 13.62 -19.78
CA PRO A 25 7.50 13.73 -21.10
C PRO A 25 6.36 14.76 -21.04
N PRO A 26 6.17 15.60 -22.07
CA PRO A 26 5.10 16.59 -22.05
C PRO A 26 3.76 15.89 -21.79
N GLY A 27 3.16 16.14 -20.62
CA GLY A 27 1.90 15.52 -20.20
C GLY A 27 1.95 14.49 -19.05
N ARG A 28 2.94 14.50 -18.14
CA ARG A 28 2.87 13.74 -16.86
C ARG A 28 3.06 14.67 -15.68
N THR A 29 2.06 15.54 -15.46
CA THR A 29 2.11 16.56 -14.39
C THR A 29 1.01 16.41 -13.35
N THR A 30 -0.03 15.64 -13.70
CA THR A 30 -1.20 15.35 -12.88
C THR A 30 -1.53 13.87 -13.02
N GLU A 31 -2.20 13.31 -12.02
CA GLU A 31 -2.83 11.99 -12.03
C GLU A 31 -3.76 11.81 -13.23
N ALA A 32 -4.45 12.87 -13.64
CA ALA A 32 -5.35 12.84 -14.80
C ALA A 32 -4.57 12.72 -16.10
N ASP A 33 -3.38 13.32 -16.20
CA ASP A 33 -2.53 13.11 -17.36
C ASP A 33 -1.92 11.70 -17.36
N GLU A 34 -1.54 11.19 -16.18
CA GLU A 34 -1.02 9.83 -16.00
C GLU A 34 -2.04 8.79 -16.48
N ALA A 35 -3.29 8.93 -16.06
CA ALA A 35 -4.37 8.01 -16.40
C ALA A 35 -4.68 7.93 -17.91
N LEU A 36 -4.20 8.87 -18.72
CA LEU A 36 -4.38 8.85 -20.18
C LEU A 36 -3.35 7.98 -20.92
N ILE A 37 -2.33 7.47 -20.21
CA ILE A 37 -1.28 6.65 -20.81
C ILE A 37 -1.75 5.20 -20.85
N THR A 38 -2.02 4.70 -22.06
CA THR A 38 -2.53 3.33 -22.27
C THR A 38 -1.46 2.34 -22.72
N ASP A 39 -0.25 2.81 -23.03
CA ASP A 39 0.88 1.96 -23.41
C ASP A 39 1.71 1.64 -22.15
N PRO A 40 1.77 0.38 -21.69
CA PRO A 40 2.40 0.04 -20.42
C PRO A 40 3.90 0.35 -20.39
N ASP A 41 4.59 0.28 -21.53
CA ASP A 41 6.01 0.65 -21.62
C ASP A 41 6.21 2.18 -21.43
N ALA A 42 5.27 2.98 -21.95
CA ALA A 42 5.29 4.43 -21.75
C ALA A 42 4.90 4.82 -20.31
N GLU A 43 3.95 4.11 -19.70
CA GLU A 43 3.51 4.29 -18.32
C GLU A 43 4.68 4.05 -17.35
N CYS A 44 5.45 3.00 -17.58
CA CYS A 44 6.65 2.66 -16.80
C CYS A 44 7.90 3.50 -17.10
N THR A 45 7.81 4.51 -17.98
CA THR A 45 8.93 5.44 -18.20
C THR A 45 9.05 6.43 -17.03
N GLY A 46 10.17 6.39 -16.30
CA GLY A 46 10.36 7.26 -15.13
C GLY A 46 10.20 8.76 -15.43
N TYR A 47 9.60 9.49 -14.49
CA TYR A 47 9.34 10.92 -14.57
C TYR A 47 9.76 11.64 -13.28
N SER A 48 9.85 12.97 -13.35
CA SER A 48 10.14 13.81 -12.18
C SER A 48 8.86 14.49 -11.70
N PHE A 49 8.57 14.36 -10.41
CA PHE A 49 7.45 15.06 -9.76
C PHE A 49 7.99 16.00 -8.68
N GLN A 50 7.81 17.30 -8.86
CA GLN A 50 8.47 18.32 -8.01
C GLN A 50 8.15 18.17 -6.51
N PRO A 51 6.89 17.90 -6.09
CA PRO A 51 6.59 17.69 -4.67
C PRO A 51 7.40 16.57 -4.02
N VAL A 52 7.65 15.48 -4.76
CA VAL A 52 8.53 14.40 -4.28
C VAL A 52 9.97 14.89 -4.18
N GLN A 53 10.48 15.58 -5.21
CA GLN A 53 11.85 16.10 -5.22
C GLN A 53 12.13 17.04 -4.04
N ASP A 54 11.18 17.92 -3.73
CA ASP A 54 11.27 18.85 -2.61
C ASP A 54 11.27 18.13 -1.25
N ALA A 55 10.57 16.99 -1.17
CA ALA A 55 10.39 16.23 0.06
C ALA A 55 11.50 15.19 0.31
N LEU A 56 12.23 14.72 -0.71
CA LEU A 56 13.17 13.58 -0.64
C LEU A 56 14.11 13.59 0.57
N SER A 57 14.67 14.77 0.92
CA SER A 57 15.59 14.91 2.06
C SER A 57 14.96 14.71 3.44
N SER A 58 13.62 14.71 3.51
CA SER A 58 12.84 14.50 4.73
C SER A 58 12.38 13.05 4.91
N PHE A 59 12.85 12.15 4.04
CA PHE A 59 12.51 10.73 4.04
C PHE A 59 13.77 9.85 4.07
N PRO A 60 13.63 8.58 4.48
CA PRO A 60 14.71 7.60 4.34
C PRO A 60 15.14 7.42 2.89
N SER A 61 16.29 6.80 2.69
CA SER A 61 16.73 6.39 1.36
C SER A 61 15.68 5.49 0.70
N LEU A 62 15.37 5.76 -0.57
CA LEU A 62 14.43 4.94 -1.33
C LEU A 62 14.95 3.49 -1.42
N SER A 63 14.05 2.53 -1.24
CA SER A 63 14.31 1.07 -1.33
C SER A 63 15.29 0.49 -0.31
N ALA A 64 15.78 1.28 0.66
CA ALA A 64 16.55 0.77 1.79
C ALA A 64 15.66 0.64 3.02
N ILE A 65 16.05 -0.24 3.95
CA ILE A 65 15.41 -0.32 5.28
C ILE A 65 15.38 1.08 5.89
N ALA A 66 14.18 1.49 6.31
CA ALA A 66 13.97 2.82 6.85
C ALA A 66 14.60 2.95 8.25
N ASP A 67 15.31 4.06 8.45
CA ASP A 67 15.71 4.55 9.76
C ASP A 67 14.98 5.86 10.06
N ILE A 68 14.84 6.21 11.34
CA ILE A 68 14.34 7.52 11.75
C ILE A 68 15.33 8.58 11.23
N VAL A 69 14.87 9.46 10.35
CA VAL A 69 15.67 10.56 9.82
C VAL A 69 16.09 11.44 11.00
N PRO A 70 17.39 11.68 11.24
CA PRO A 70 17.87 12.34 12.46
C PRO A 70 17.33 13.76 12.70
N THR A 71 16.89 14.44 11.65
CA THR A 71 16.30 15.78 11.71
C THR A 71 14.78 15.77 11.86
N ASP A 72 14.13 14.61 11.78
CA ASP A 72 12.67 14.48 11.91
C ASP A 72 12.29 14.34 13.39
N THR A 73 12.20 15.49 14.07
CA THR A 73 11.82 15.56 15.48
C THR A 73 10.42 15.01 15.75
N GLU A 74 9.51 15.08 14.78
CA GLU A 74 8.15 14.55 14.92
C GLU A 74 8.17 13.02 14.98
N ALA A 75 8.93 12.38 14.10
CA ALA A 75 9.14 10.94 14.12
C ALA A 75 9.77 10.48 15.45
N ILE A 76 10.80 11.20 15.92
CA ILE A 76 11.49 10.92 17.18
C ILE A 76 10.53 11.02 18.36
N ASP A 77 9.77 12.12 18.46
CA ASP A 77 8.80 12.34 19.54
C ASP A 77 7.67 11.32 19.49
N LYS A 78 7.18 11.00 18.29
CA LYS A 78 6.14 9.99 18.09
C LYS A 78 6.61 8.62 18.57
N PHE A 79 7.80 8.16 18.18
CA PHE A 79 8.35 6.89 18.66
C PHE A 79 8.52 6.89 20.19
N ASN A 80 9.12 7.97 20.72
CA ASN A 80 9.32 8.12 22.17
C ASN A 80 8.01 8.10 22.97
N SER A 81 6.89 8.53 22.38
CA SER A 81 5.59 8.58 23.07
C SER A 81 5.01 7.20 23.44
N PHE A 82 5.45 6.12 22.79
CA PHE A 82 4.91 4.78 23.04
C PHE A 82 5.98 3.67 23.13
N LYS A 83 7.26 3.95 22.88
CA LYS A 83 8.32 2.92 22.89
C LYS A 83 8.37 2.06 24.16
N ASP A 84 8.03 2.64 25.33
CA ASP A 84 8.03 1.93 26.61
C ASP A 84 6.89 0.90 26.73
N LYS A 85 5.92 0.92 25.80
CA LYS A 85 4.84 -0.08 25.71
C LYS A 85 5.21 -1.26 24.81
N ILE A 86 6.27 -1.16 24.02
CA ILE A 86 6.68 -2.21 23.09
C ILE A 86 7.16 -3.43 23.91
N PRO A 87 6.57 -4.63 23.73
CA PRO A 87 7.03 -5.84 24.38
C PRO A 87 8.52 -6.11 24.11
N ASN A 88 9.24 -6.61 25.11
CA ASN A 88 10.64 -7.01 24.98
C ASN A 88 10.75 -8.37 24.26
N ILE A 89 10.38 -8.40 22.99
CA ILE A 89 10.50 -9.54 22.08
C ILE A 89 11.72 -9.25 21.19
N PRO A 90 12.70 -10.16 21.10
CA PRO A 90 13.85 -9.96 20.22
C PRO A 90 13.43 -10.10 18.74
N PRO A 91 14.14 -9.44 17.81
CA PRO A 91 13.97 -9.68 16.39
C PRO A 91 14.14 -11.17 16.03
N LYS A 92 13.41 -11.61 15.00
CA LYS A 92 13.38 -12.99 14.50
C LYS A 92 13.94 -13.03 13.09
N GLY A 93 14.98 -13.85 12.88
CA GLY A 93 15.66 -13.94 11.59
C GLY A 93 16.36 -12.63 11.18
N THR A 94 16.52 -12.43 9.88
CA THR A 94 17.04 -11.19 9.29
C THR A 94 15.93 -10.43 8.55
N PRO A 95 16.12 -9.13 8.24
CA PRO A 95 15.17 -8.36 7.43
C PRO A 95 14.90 -8.96 6.04
N GLU A 96 15.81 -9.78 5.52
CA GLU A 96 15.69 -10.50 4.25
C GLU A 96 14.97 -11.86 4.39
N GLY A 97 14.52 -12.22 5.59
CA GLY A 97 13.80 -13.47 5.84
C GLY A 97 14.69 -14.69 6.03
N ASP A 98 15.98 -14.51 6.38
CA ASP A 98 16.81 -15.64 6.79
C ASP A 98 16.52 -16.02 8.24
N PHE A 99 15.75 -17.10 8.40
CA PHE A 99 15.42 -17.71 9.70
C PHE A 99 16.35 -18.87 10.08
N THR A 100 17.47 -19.05 9.37
CA THR A 100 18.40 -20.16 9.63
C THR A 100 18.90 -20.15 11.06
N GLY A 101 18.69 -21.26 11.77
CA GLY A 101 19.12 -21.42 13.16
C GLY A 101 18.22 -20.76 14.20
N LEU A 102 17.13 -20.10 13.78
CA LEU A 102 16.10 -19.63 14.70
C LEU A 102 15.35 -20.84 15.28
N SER A 103 15.36 -20.95 16.61
CA SER A 103 14.50 -21.88 17.34
C SER A 103 13.40 -21.08 18.02
N TYR A 104 12.16 -21.31 17.60
CA TYR A 104 10.99 -20.60 18.14
C TYR A 104 10.11 -21.56 18.97
N PRO A 105 9.65 -21.15 20.17
CA PRO A 105 8.85 -22.02 21.04
C PRO A 105 7.50 -22.42 20.42
N ALA A 106 7.10 -23.67 20.64
CA ALA A 106 5.85 -24.23 20.09
C ALA A 106 4.58 -23.64 20.71
N ASP A 107 4.67 -23.04 21.90
CA ASP A 107 3.57 -22.32 22.57
C ASP A 107 3.41 -20.87 22.07
N ASP A 108 4.32 -20.43 21.18
CA ASP A 108 4.23 -19.18 20.43
C ASP A 108 4.05 -17.94 21.32
N PRO A 109 4.97 -17.66 22.26
CA PRO A 109 4.76 -16.59 23.25
C PRO A 109 4.50 -15.20 22.64
N ASP A 110 4.91 -14.98 21.39
CA ASP A 110 4.91 -13.67 20.73
C ASP A 110 3.75 -13.46 19.74
N CYS A 111 2.88 -14.46 19.57
CA CYS A 111 1.83 -14.46 18.53
C CYS A 111 2.42 -14.21 17.13
N TRP A 112 3.45 -14.97 16.76
CA TRP A 112 4.15 -14.79 15.49
C TRP A 112 3.38 -15.45 14.34
N TRP A 113 2.83 -14.61 13.46
CA TRP A 113 1.96 -15.07 12.39
C TRP A 113 2.68 -15.97 11.39
N THR A 114 3.91 -15.63 10.98
CA THR A 114 4.71 -16.42 10.02
C THR A 114 4.89 -17.87 10.46
N ASN A 115 4.91 -18.14 11.77
CA ASN A 115 5.09 -19.49 12.30
C ASN A 115 3.78 -20.20 12.68
N THR A 116 2.83 -19.50 13.29
CA THR A 116 1.61 -20.14 13.85
C THR A 116 0.30 -19.60 13.31
N GLN A 117 0.35 -18.61 12.43
CA GLN A 117 -0.79 -17.85 11.93
C GLN A 117 -1.64 -17.25 13.07
N CYS A 118 -0.99 -16.91 14.20
CA CYS A 118 -1.65 -16.27 15.32
C CYS A 118 -2.13 -14.87 14.94
N VAL A 119 -3.43 -14.61 15.10
CA VAL A 119 -4.13 -13.35 14.75
C VAL A 119 -4.73 -12.62 15.96
N THR A 120 -4.60 -13.21 17.15
CA THR A 120 -5.08 -12.63 18.40
C THR A 120 -3.88 -12.37 19.30
N PRO A 121 -3.45 -11.10 19.45
CA PRO A 121 -2.31 -10.73 20.28
C PRO A 121 -2.42 -11.28 21.70
N LYS A 122 -1.28 -11.72 22.24
CA LYS A 122 -1.10 -12.23 23.61
C LYS A 122 -0.78 -11.10 24.59
N PHE A 123 -0.28 -9.96 24.09
CA PHE A 123 -0.02 -8.77 24.88
C PHE A 123 -1.23 -7.82 24.96
N GLN A 124 -1.40 -7.15 26.10
CA GLN A 124 -2.55 -6.28 26.36
C GLN A 124 -2.50 -4.97 25.56
N GLY A 125 -3.67 -4.48 25.15
CA GLY A 125 -3.81 -3.17 24.50
C GLY A 125 -3.53 -3.19 22.99
N ILE A 126 -3.30 -4.37 22.41
CA ILE A 126 -3.15 -4.57 20.97
C ILE A 126 -4.48 -5.09 20.41
N PRO A 127 -5.06 -4.46 19.37
CA PRO A 127 -6.28 -4.98 18.74
C PRO A 127 -5.98 -6.31 18.01
N PRO A 128 -6.94 -7.26 17.95
CA PRO A 128 -6.83 -8.42 17.07
C PRO A 128 -6.63 -8.03 15.61
N ASP A 129 -5.94 -8.88 14.86
CA ASP A 129 -5.78 -8.66 13.43
C ASP A 129 -7.11 -8.88 12.69
N VAL A 130 -7.31 -8.14 11.60
CA VAL A 130 -8.41 -8.41 10.69
C VAL A 130 -7.91 -9.35 9.60
N PHE A 131 -8.40 -10.58 9.59
CA PHE A 131 -8.08 -11.58 8.55
C PHE A 131 -9.33 -12.07 7.79
N GLN A 132 -10.52 -11.66 8.26
CA GLN A 132 -11.83 -11.97 7.68
C GLN A 132 -12.76 -10.76 7.84
N VAL A 133 -13.89 -10.77 7.12
CA VAL A 133 -14.87 -9.68 7.15
C VAL A 133 -16.23 -10.17 7.66
N PRO A 134 -17.01 -9.33 8.36
CA PRO A 134 -18.20 -9.78 9.07
C PRO A 134 -19.37 -10.20 8.16
N GLU A 135 -19.54 -9.57 7.00
CA GLU A 135 -20.68 -9.87 6.14
C GLU A 135 -20.46 -11.19 5.36
N PRO A 136 -21.41 -12.14 5.39
CA PRO A 136 -21.38 -13.37 4.59
C PRO A 136 -21.18 -13.13 3.10
N LEU A 137 -20.56 -14.10 2.42
CA LEU A 137 -20.34 -14.09 0.96
C LEU A 137 -19.70 -12.78 0.46
N THR A 138 -18.85 -12.17 1.28
CA THR A 138 -18.11 -10.95 0.97
C THR A 138 -16.63 -11.23 0.80
N VAL A 139 -16.00 -10.61 -0.19
CA VAL A 139 -14.55 -10.55 -0.35
C VAL A 139 -14.07 -9.15 0.03
N GLY A 140 -13.23 -9.07 1.05
CA GLY A 140 -12.35 -7.93 1.25
C GLY A 140 -11.24 -7.99 0.19
N TYR A 141 -11.35 -7.14 -0.82
CA TYR A 141 -10.55 -7.20 -2.03
C TYR A 141 -9.36 -6.26 -1.92
N GLY A 142 -8.14 -6.82 -1.84
CA GLY A 142 -6.95 -6.02 -1.59
C GLY A 142 -5.72 -6.46 -2.39
N PHE A 143 -4.90 -5.47 -2.74
CA PHE A 143 -3.72 -5.59 -3.59
C PHE A 143 -2.49 -5.04 -2.89
N ASP A 144 -1.45 -5.86 -2.79
CA ASP A 144 -0.19 -5.49 -2.15
C ASP A 144 0.84 -4.98 -3.16
N ASP A 145 1.91 -4.40 -2.64
CA ASP A 145 3.15 -4.00 -3.34
C ASP A 145 3.06 -2.85 -4.34
N GLY A 146 1.89 -2.25 -4.51
CA GLY A 146 1.72 -1.07 -5.35
C GLY A 146 2.35 0.22 -4.76
N PRO A 147 2.20 1.35 -5.46
CA PRO A 147 1.70 1.45 -6.83
C PRO A 147 2.68 0.83 -7.84
N ASN A 148 2.12 0.18 -8.86
CA ASN A 148 2.88 -0.26 -10.02
C ASN A 148 2.75 0.74 -11.17
N CYS A 149 3.80 0.89 -11.96
CA CYS A 149 3.82 1.82 -13.08
C CYS A 149 3.02 1.38 -14.32
N SER A 150 2.41 0.20 -14.33
CA SER A 150 1.59 -0.31 -15.45
C SER A 150 0.12 -0.54 -15.05
N HIS A 151 -0.31 0.09 -13.95
CA HIS A 151 -1.59 -0.16 -13.31
C HIS A 151 -2.79 0.47 -14.03
N ASN A 152 -2.59 1.36 -15.00
CA ASN A 152 -3.68 2.10 -15.64
C ASN A 152 -4.72 1.17 -16.27
N THR A 153 -4.31 0.14 -17.01
CA THR A 153 -5.25 -0.83 -17.62
C THR A 153 -6.10 -1.56 -16.57
N PHE A 154 -5.49 -1.88 -15.43
CA PHE A 154 -6.16 -2.54 -14.33
C PHE A 154 -7.16 -1.60 -13.63
N TYR A 155 -6.76 -0.36 -13.38
CA TYR A 155 -7.62 0.63 -12.73
C TYR A 155 -8.78 1.06 -13.64
N ASP A 156 -8.54 1.21 -14.95
CA ASP A 156 -9.57 1.43 -15.96
C ASP A 156 -10.59 0.28 -15.95
N TYR A 157 -10.13 -0.97 -15.86
CA TYR A 157 -11.01 -2.12 -15.79
C TYR A 157 -11.85 -2.11 -14.50
N LEU A 158 -11.22 -1.87 -13.34
CA LEU A 158 -11.94 -1.73 -12.07
C LEU A 158 -13.00 -0.63 -12.12
N ASP A 159 -12.67 0.54 -12.67
CA ASP A 159 -13.64 1.64 -12.79
C ASP A 159 -14.79 1.30 -13.75
N SER A 160 -14.50 0.63 -14.87
CA SER A 160 -15.52 0.15 -15.81
C SER A 160 -16.49 -0.86 -15.19
N GLU A 161 -16.03 -1.58 -14.17
CA GLU A 161 -16.79 -2.57 -13.40
C GLU A 161 -17.42 -1.97 -12.13
N ASN A 162 -17.31 -0.66 -11.94
CA ASN A 162 -17.66 0.07 -10.71
C ASN A 162 -17.10 -0.62 -9.44
N GLN A 163 -15.90 -1.19 -9.58
CA GLN A 163 -15.25 -1.99 -8.56
C GLN A 163 -14.18 -1.15 -7.87
N LYS A 164 -14.21 -1.12 -6.54
CA LYS A 164 -13.16 -0.53 -5.72
C LYS A 164 -12.46 -1.62 -4.90
N ALA A 165 -11.25 -1.32 -4.44
CA ALA A 165 -10.40 -2.27 -3.72
C ALA A 165 -9.58 -1.52 -2.66
N THR A 166 -8.86 -2.27 -1.82
CA THR A 166 -7.86 -1.74 -0.90
C THR A 166 -6.48 -1.94 -1.48
N MET A 167 -5.71 -0.87 -1.63
CA MET A 167 -4.34 -0.90 -2.12
C MET A 167 -3.38 -0.75 -0.94
N PHE A 168 -2.50 -1.73 -0.73
CA PHE A 168 -1.47 -1.70 0.31
C PHE A 168 -0.17 -1.25 -0.34
N PHE A 169 0.18 0.03 -0.15
CA PHE A 169 1.30 0.63 -0.86
C PHE A 169 2.61 0.60 -0.08
N VAL A 170 3.67 0.26 -0.81
CA VAL A 170 5.06 0.38 -0.36
C VAL A 170 5.50 1.83 -0.52
N GLY A 171 6.04 2.42 0.56
CA GLY A 171 6.38 3.83 0.61
C GLY A 171 7.37 4.26 -0.48
N SER A 172 8.41 3.46 -0.75
CA SER A 172 9.35 3.76 -1.84
C SER A 172 8.68 3.77 -3.21
N ASN A 173 7.69 2.89 -3.45
CA ASN A 173 6.97 2.85 -4.71
C ASN A 173 6.12 4.11 -4.91
N VAL A 174 5.51 4.64 -3.84
CA VAL A 174 4.81 5.94 -3.88
C VAL A 174 5.76 7.09 -4.26
N MET A 175 7.03 7.02 -3.88
CA MET A 175 8.03 8.04 -4.27
C MET A 175 8.46 7.92 -5.73
N TYR A 176 8.48 6.71 -6.28
CA TYR A 176 8.78 6.48 -7.69
C TYR A 176 7.59 6.80 -8.60
N TYR A 177 6.37 6.50 -8.13
CA TYR A 177 5.13 6.56 -8.89
C TYR A 177 4.04 7.35 -8.13
N PRO A 178 4.27 8.64 -7.84
CA PRO A 178 3.35 9.45 -7.05
C PRO A 178 2.01 9.75 -7.74
N LEU A 179 1.98 9.88 -9.08
CA LEU A 179 0.75 10.14 -9.84
C LEU A 179 -0.15 8.90 -9.89
N GLU A 180 0.46 7.73 -10.02
CA GLU A 180 -0.18 6.41 -9.96
C GLU A 180 -0.83 6.18 -8.59
N ALA A 181 -0.10 6.49 -7.51
CA ALA A 181 -0.67 6.47 -6.19
C ALA A 181 -1.84 7.47 -6.07
N GLN A 182 -1.72 8.69 -6.63
CA GLN A 182 -2.77 9.72 -6.54
C GLN A 182 -4.05 9.26 -7.23
N ARG A 183 -3.88 8.60 -8.38
CA ARG A 183 -4.96 7.98 -9.13
C ARG A 183 -5.74 6.99 -8.26
N ALA A 184 -5.08 6.18 -7.43
CA ALA A 184 -5.80 5.27 -6.50
C ALA A 184 -6.77 5.98 -5.58
N LEU A 185 -6.38 7.13 -5.02
CA LEU A 185 -7.28 7.93 -4.19
C LEU A 185 -8.39 8.61 -4.99
N VAL A 186 -8.07 9.16 -6.17
CA VAL A 186 -9.03 9.84 -7.04
C VAL A 186 -10.09 8.88 -7.58
N ASP A 187 -9.68 7.68 -7.96
CA ASP A 187 -10.58 6.62 -8.44
C ASP A 187 -11.39 6.00 -7.28
N GLY A 188 -11.11 6.37 -6.02
CA GLY A 188 -11.92 6.00 -4.86
C GLY A 188 -11.54 4.66 -4.21
N HIS A 189 -10.34 4.15 -4.47
CA HIS A 189 -9.78 3.01 -3.76
C HIS A 189 -9.39 3.40 -2.32
N GLU A 190 -9.43 2.44 -1.40
CA GLU A 190 -8.86 2.60 -0.07
C GLU A 190 -7.34 2.40 -0.17
N VAL A 191 -6.54 3.22 0.50
CA VAL A 191 -5.07 3.05 0.56
C VAL A 191 -4.65 2.73 1.98
N CYS A 192 -3.88 1.65 2.14
CA CYS A 192 -3.30 1.20 3.39
C CYS A 192 -1.77 1.16 3.28
N VAL A 193 -1.10 1.10 4.43
CA VAL A 193 0.38 1.05 4.51
C VAL A 193 0.88 -0.37 4.24
N HIS A 194 1.96 -0.49 3.46
CA HIS A 194 2.69 -1.75 3.26
C HIS A 194 4.19 -1.61 3.48
N THR A 195 4.56 -0.86 4.53
CA THR A 195 5.95 -0.53 4.91
C THR A 195 6.66 0.38 3.90
N TRP A 196 7.89 0.78 4.19
CA TRP A 196 8.66 1.70 3.35
C TRP A 196 9.41 0.94 2.27
N SER A 197 10.00 -0.19 2.64
CA SER A 197 10.96 -0.94 1.81
C SER A 197 10.65 -2.43 1.65
N HIS A 198 9.53 -2.91 2.22
CA HIS A 198 9.03 -4.27 2.01
C HIS A 198 9.97 -5.38 2.53
N HIS A 199 10.45 -5.25 3.77
CA HIS A 199 11.28 -6.25 4.46
C HIS A 199 10.48 -7.02 5.54
N TYR A 200 11.02 -8.15 6.00
CA TYR A 200 10.46 -8.94 7.11
C TYR A 200 10.51 -8.14 8.41
N MET A 201 9.34 -7.70 8.87
CA MET A 201 9.22 -6.74 9.98
C MET A 201 9.71 -7.31 11.32
N THR A 202 9.56 -8.61 11.55
CA THR A 202 10.02 -9.25 12.78
C THR A 202 11.54 -9.33 12.84
N GLY A 203 12.25 -9.26 11.72
CA GLY A 203 13.72 -9.17 11.64
C GLY A 203 14.28 -7.77 11.90
N LEU A 204 13.45 -6.73 11.89
CA LEU A 204 13.86 -5.33 12.10
C LEU A 204 13.95 -4.96 13.58
N THR A 205 14.78 -3.95 13.89
CA THR A 205 14.75 -3.29 15.22
C THR A 205 13.41 -2.57 15.46
N ASN A 206 13.15 -2.11 16.69
CA ASN A 206 11.92 -1.35 16.98
C ASN A 206 11.89 -0.01 16.25
N GLU A 207 13.03 0.68 16.18
CA GLU A 207 13.20 1.94 15.47
C GLU A 207 12.99 1.77 13.96
N GLN A 208 13.54 0.70 13.37
CA GLN A 208 13.37 0.41 11.95
C GLN A 208 11.93 0.02 11.63
N ALA A 209 11.33 -0.91 12.38
CA ALA A 209 9.92 -1.27 12.19
C ALA A 209 8.98 -0.05 12.37
N PHE A 210 9.31 0.87 13.27
CA PHE A 210 8.60 2.15 13.37
C PHE A 210 8.78 3.01 12.13
N ALA A 211 10.01 3.20 11.66
CA ALA A 211 10.33 4.03 10.51
C ALA A 211 9.68 3.50 9.21
N GLU A 212 9.69 2.18 9.02
CA GLU A 212 9.02 1.48 7.91
C GLU A 212 7.53 1.85 7.81
N LEU A 213 6.84 1.96 8.96
CA LEU A 213 5.44 2.33 8.98
C LEU A 213 5.24 3.85 8.93
N TYR A 214 5.99 4.61 9.73
CA TYR A 214 5.83 6.05 9.91
C TYR A 214 6.06 6.81 8.61
N TYR A 215 7.15 6.51 7.89
CA TYR A 215 7.45 7.24 6.65
C TYR A 215 6.50 6.89 5.51
N THR A 216 5.97 5.67 5.48
CA THR A 216 4.92 5.32 4.52
C THR A 216 3.61 6.04 4.82
N ILE A 217 3.21 6.17 6.09
CA ILE A 217 2.04 6.99 6.48
C ILE A 217 2.20 8.44 5.99
N LYS A 218 3.37 9.04 6.24
CA LYS A 218 3.65 10.45 5.89
C LYS A 218 3.58 10.72 4.40
N LEU A 219 3.76 9.70 3.56
CA LEU A 219 3.77 9.82 2.10
C LEU A 219 2.42 9.85 1.44
N VAL A 220 1.33 9.45 2.09
CA VAL A 220 0.09 9.12 1.37
C VAL A 220 -0.66 10.38 0.94
N MET A 221 -0.04 11.20 0.09
CA MET A 221 -0.64 12.13 -0.89
C MET A 221 -1.66 13.13 -0.35
N GLY A 222 -1.63 13.39 0.96
CA GLY A 222 -2.59 14.26 1.65
C GLY A 222 -3.62 13.53 2.52
N VAL A 223 -3.43 12.24 2.77
CA VAL A 223 -4.18 11.41 3.73
C VAL A 223 -3.24 10.62 4.62
N THR A 224 -3.75 10.19 5.78
CA THR A 224 -3.03 9.42 6.79
C THR A 224 -3.77 8.09 7.02
N PRO A 225 -3.34 6.97 6.41
CA PRO A 225 -3.95 5.66 6.57
C PRO A 225 -4.04 5.17 8.01
N THR A 226 -5.10 4.43 8.30
CA THR A 226 -5.34 3.82 9.61
C THR A 226 -5.37 2.28 9.53
N CYS A 227 -4.83 1.73 8.45
CA CYS A 227 -4.71 0.31 8.16
C CYS A 227 -3.35 0.02 7.55
N TRP A 228 -2.85 -1.18 7.78
CA TRP A 228 -1.63 -1.66 7.17
C TRP A 228 -1.67 -3.17 7.01
N ARG A 229 -0.79 -3.69 6.16
CA ARG A 229 -0.54 -5.13 6.03
C ARG A 229 0.97 -5.39 6.14
N PRO A 230 1.41 -6.40 6.91
CA PRO A 230 2.82 -6.76 6.98
C PRO A 230 3.28 -7.49 5.70
N PRO A 231 4.41 -7.09 5.09
CA PRO A 231 5.10 -7.88 4.08
C PRO A 231 5.27 -9.33 4.53
N PHE A 232 5.01 -10.29 3.63
CA PHE A 232 5.10 -11.73 3.88
C PHE A 232 4.18 -12.26 5.00
N GLY A 233 3.27 -11.43 5.53
CA GLY A 233 2.51 -11.75 6.74
C GLY A 233 3.35 -11.67 8.01
N ASP A 234 4.57 -11.13 7.94
CA ASP A 234 5.54 -11.21 9.02
C ASP A 234 5.26 -10.19 10.12
N VAL A 235 4.55 -10.66 11.15
CA VAL A 235 4.13 -9.84 12.28
C VAL A 235 4.10 -10.64 13.57
N ASP A 236 4.54 -10.01 14.67
CA ASP A 236 4.42 -10.49 16.04
C ASP A 236 3.90 -9.36 16.94
N ASP A 237 3.67 -9.64 18.22
CA ASP A 237 3.08 -8.65 19.13
C ASP A 237 3.95 -7.40 19.36
N ARG A 238 5.26 -7.48 19.11
CA ARG A 238 6.14 -6.31 19.11
C ARG A 238 5.82 -5.41 17.93
N VAL A 239 5.78 -5.97 16.73
CA VAL A 239 5.44 -5.22 15.51
C VAL A 239 4.00 -4.70 15.56
N ARG A 240 3.02 -5.48 16.05
CA ARG A 240 1.64 -5.01 16.23
C ARG A 240 1.54 -3.85 17.23
N THR A 241 2.33 -3.88 18.29
CA THR A 241 2.35 -2.76 19.26
C THR A 241 2.85 -1.47 18.60
N ILE A 242 3.87 -1.57 17.74
CA ILE A 242 4.40 -0.42 16.99
C ILE A 242 3.33 0.13 16.03
N ALA A 243 2.69 -0.75 15.26
CA ALA A 243 1.61 -0.37 14.35
C ALA A 243 0.42 0.27 15.09
N ALA A 244 -0.02 -0.31 16.20
CA ALA A 244 -1.08 0.25 17.04
C ALA A 244 -0.69 1.60 17.65
N GLY A 245 0.59 1.81 18.00
CA GLY A 245 1.13 3.09 18.45
C GLY A 245 1.03 4.20 17.38
N LEU A 246 1.02 3.82 16.11
CA LEU A 246 0.78 4.68 14.95
C LEU A 246 -0.71 4.79 14.57
N GLY A 247 -1.61 4.09 15.27
CA GLY A 247 -3.04 4.09 14.96
C GLY A 247 -3.44 3.19 13.79
N LEU A 248 -2.56 2.25 13.39
CA LEU A 248 -2.80 1.34 12.29
C LEU A 248 -3.48 0.05 12.79
N GLN A 249 -4.54 -0.38 12.10
CA GLN A 249 -5.12 -1.71 12.23
C GLN A 249 -4.37 -2.69 11.33
N THR A 250 -3.85 -3.78 11.89
CA THR A 250 -3.22 -4.87 11.13
C THR A 250 -4.27 -5.64 10.34
N ILE A 251 -4.09 -5.72 9.03
CA ILE A 251 -4.89 -6.49 8.09
C ILE A 251 -4.04 -7.65 7.57
N LEU A 252 -4.58 -8.86 7.65
CA LEU A 252 -4.04 -10.10 7.10
C LEU A 252 -5.07 -10.69 6.12
N TRP A 253 -4.84 -11.93 5.68
CA TRP A 253 -5.72 -12.64 4.76
C TRP A 253 -6.02 -14.05 5.28
N GLN A 254 -7.07 -14.65 4.74
CA GLN A 254 -7.38 -16.08 4.89
C GLN A 254 -7.04 -16.88 3.64
N TYR A 255 -7.01 -16.20 2.48
CA TYR A 255 -6.88 -16.83 1.18
C TYR A 255 -5.79 -16.11 0.39
N ASP A 256 -4.90 -16.89 -0.20
CA ASP A 256 -3.77 -16.41 -0.98
C ASP A 256 -3.94 -16.92 -2.41
N SER A 257 -3.88 -16.02 -3.39
CA SER A 257 -3.91 -16.38 -4.81
C SER A 257 -2.60 -17.06 -5.25
N PHE A 258 -1.50 -16.80 -4.54
CA PHE A 258 -0.12 -17.11 -4.93
C PHE A 258 0.27 -16.55 -6.31
N ASP A 259 -0.37 -15.45 -6.73
CA ASP A 259 -0.10 -14.79 -8.02
C ASP A 259 1.36 -14.31 -8.13
N TRP A 260 1.92 -13.76 -7.05
CA TRP A 260 3.29 -13.28 -6.94
C TRP A 260 4.36 -14.36 -7.18
N GLU A 261 4.06 -15.63 -6.87
CA GLU A 261 5.03 -16.72 -7.02
C GLU A 261 5.36 -17.03 -8.47
N VAL A 262 4.55 -16.60 -9.44
CA VAL A 262 4.80 -16.87 -10.86
C VAL A 262 6.06 -16.16 -11.35
N GLN A 263 6.22 -14.88 -11.02
CA GLN A 263 7.42 -14.12 -11.37
C GLN A 263 8.66 -14.66 -10.63
N ALA A 264 8.47 -15.12 -9.38
CA ALA A 264 9.52 -15.75 -8.59
C ALA A 264 9.87 -17.19 -9.04
N GLY A 265 9.08 -17.79 -9.94
CA GLY A 265 9.23 -19.17 -10.39
C GLY A 265 8.79 -20.23 -9.37
N GLY A 266 8.06 -19.83 -8.33
CA GLY A 266 7.47 -20.71 -7.31
C GLY A 266 6.13 -21.36 -7.74
N ALA A 267 5.38 -20.69 -8.62
CA ALA A 267 4.09 -21.16 -9.11
C ALA A 267 3.99 -21.11 -10.64
N THR A 268 3.04 -21.86 -11.21
CA THR A 268 2.63 -21.72 -12.61
C THR A 268 1.32 -20.93 -12.69
N PRO A 269 0.99 -20.30 -13.83
CA PRO A 269 -0.30 -19.66 -14.00
C PRO A 269 -1.50 -20.58 -13.72
N GLU A 270 -1.41 -21.86 -14.08
CA GLU A 270 -2.48 -22.84 -13.80
C GLU A 270 -2.66 -23.11 -12.31
N LYS A 271 -1.60 -22.96 -11.51
CA LYS A 271 -1.69 -23.08 -10.05
C LYS A 271 -2.40 -21.87 -9.45
N VAL A 272 -2.12 -20.68 -9.94
CA VAL A 272 -2.83 -19.44 -9.56
C VAL A 272 -4.31 -19.56 -9.92
N ASP A 273 -4.62 -20.01 -11.14
CA ASP A 273 -5.99 -20.26 -11.60
C ASP A 273 -6.74 -21.21 -10.68
N ALA A 274 -6.09 -22.31 -10.29
CA ALA A 274 -6.66 -23.30 -9.38
C ALA A 274 -6.90 -22.75 -7.97
N ASN A 275 -6.05 -21.82 -7.49
CA ASN A 275 -6.23 -21.20 -6.18
C ASN A 275 -7.44 -20.26 -6.18
N TYR A 276 -7.63 -19.46 -7.23
CA TYR A 276 -8.84 -18.66 -7.39
C TYR A 276 -10.11 -19.53 -7.51
N ASP A 277 -10.06 -20.58 -8.33
CA ASP A 277 -11.19 -21.50 -8.48
C ASP A 277 -11.51 -22.21 -7.16
N ASP A 278 -10.52 -22.59 -6.35
CA ASP A 278 -10.72 -23.16 -5.01
C ASP A 278 -11.41 -22.17 -4.07
N PHE A 279 -10.97 -20.91 -4.03
CA PHE A 279 -11.60 -19.85 -3.23
C PHE A 279 -13.07 -19.64 -3.60
N ILE A 280 -13.38 -19.57 -4.90
CA ILE A 280 -14.75 -19.46 -5.42
C ILE A 280 -15.58 -20.70 -5.07
N ASN A 281 -15.01 -21.89 -5.22
CA ASN A 281 -15.71 -23.14 -4.92
C ASN A 281 -15.99 -23.28 -3.42
N LYS A 282 -15.11 -22.81 -2.54
CA LYS A 282 -15.38 -22.75 -1.10
C LYS A 282 -16.61 -21.90 -0.79
N ALA A 283 -16.77 -20.76 -1.46
CA ALA A 283 -17.98 -19.93 -1.32
C ALA A 283 -19.23 -20.65 -1.81
N LYS A 284 -19.19 -21.26 -3.00
CA LYS A 284 -20.30 -22.05 -3.55
C LYS A 284 -20.69 -23.25 -2.66
N ASN A 285 -19.74 -23.74 -1.85
CA ASN A 285 -19.94 -24.84 -0.91
C ASN A 285 -20.25 -24.39 0.53
N GLY A 286 -20.55 -23.10 0.74
CA GLY A 286 -21.04 -22.57 2.02
C GLY A 286 -19.96 -22.19 3.05
N ALA A 287 -18.68 -22.16 2.66
CA ALA A 287 -17.60 -21.77 3.58
C ALA A 287 -17.72 -20.32 4.08
N PHE A 288 -18.46 -19.47 3.34
CA PHE A 288 -18.67 -18.05 3.65
C PHE A 288 -20.15 -17.71 3.93
N ASP A 289 -20.96 -18.68 4.37
CA ASP A 289 -22.38 -18.45 4.68
C ASP A 289 -22.60 -17.65 5.98
N THR A 290 -21.56 -17.49 6.79
CA THR A 290 -21.63 -16.83 8.11
C THR A 290 -20.68 -15.65 8.28
N ALA A 291 -19.71 -15.49 7.37
CA ALA A 291 -18.74 -14.40 7.32
C ALA A 291 -18.10 -14.38 5.92
N GLY A 292 -17.41 -13.29 5.57
CA GLY A 292 -16.65 -13.17 4.34
C GLY A 292 -15.14 -13.36 4.55
N GLY A 293 -14.40 -13.48 3.45
CA GLY A 293 -12.96 -13.67 3.45
C GLY A 293 -12.19 -12.43 3.00
N ILE A 294 -10.92 -12.33 3.38
CA ILE A 294 -9.96 -11.41 2.76
C ILE A 294 -9.04 -12.24 1.87
N ILE A 295 -8.94 -11.83 0.60
CA ILE A 295 -8.02 -12.41 -0.38
C ILE A 295 -6.74 -11.57 -0.44
N LEU A 296 -5.59 -12.23 -0.47
CA LEU A 296 -4.31 -11.65 -0.82
C LEU A 296 -4.09 -11.78 -2.33
N THR A 297 -3.87 -10.64 -2.96
CA THR A 297 -3.48 -10.48 -4.37
C THR A 297 -2.47 -9.34 -4.45
N HIS A 298 -1.83 -9.17 -5.61
CA HIS A 298 -0.75 -8.21 -5.73
C HIS A 298 -0.89 -7.29 -6.96
N GLU A 299 -0.39 -6.07 -6.83
CA GLU A 299 -0.18 -5.11 -7.92
C GLU A 299 1.34 -4.98 -8.14
N ILE A 300 2.02 -6.08 -8.50
CA ILE A 300 3.49 -6.12 -8.66
C ILE A 300 3.89 -5.96 -10.13
N ASP A 301 3.11 -6.52 -11.03
CA ASP A 301 3.42 -6.57 -12.46
C ASP A 301 2.14 -6.77 -13.31
N ASN A 302 2.31 -6.74 -14.62
CA ASN A 302 1.19 -6.94 -15.54
C ASN A 302 0.53 -8.33 -15.40
N TYR A 303 1.25 -9.36 -14.96
CA TYR A 303 0.71 -10.71 -14.81
C TYR A 303 -0.30 -10.76 -13.66
N THR A 304 0.11 -10.34 -12.46
CA THR A 304 -0.72 -10.31 -11.25
C THR A 304 -2.00 -9.49 -11.47
N MET A 305 -1.87 -8.31 -12.08
CA MET A 305 -3.00 -7.46 -12.44
C MET A 305 -3.91 -8.07 -13.52
N SER A 306 -3.33 -8.72 -14.54
CA SER A 306 -4.13 -9.41 -15.58
C SER A 306 -4.91 -10.61 -15.02
N GLU A 307 -4.35 -11.33 -14.05
CA GLU A 307 -5.07 -12.41 -13.35
C GLU A 307 -6.23 -11.85 -12.51
N ALA A 308 -6.05 -10.71 -11.84
CA ALA A 308 -7.13 -10.03 -11.14
C ALA A 308 -8.27 -9.60 -12.09
N ILE A 309 -7.94 -9.04 -13.26
CA ILE A 309 -8.92 -8.70 -14.31
C ILE A 309 -9.69 -9.96 -14.75
N LYS A 310 -8.97 -11.05 -15.03
CA LYS A 310 -9.55 -12.32 -15.48
C LYS A 310 -10.48 -12.95 -14.45
N TYR A 311 -10.17 -12.82 -13.16
CA TYR A 311 -10.90 -13.51 -12.09
C TYR A 311 -12.00 -12.67 -11.43
N LEU A 312 -12.01 -11.34 -11.58
CA LEU A 312 -13.06 -10.50 -11.00
C LEU A 312 -14.49 -10.96 -11.40
N PRO A 313 -14.82 -11.25 -12.69
CA PRO A 313 -16.15 -11.73 -13.05
C PRO A 313 -16.51 -13.06 -12.37
N LYS A 314 -15.55 -13.98 -12.23
CA LYS A 314 -15.76 -15.28 -11.59
C LYS A 314 -15.93 -15.16 -10.08
N LEU A 315 -15.20 -14.24 -9.44
CA LEU A 315 -15.41 -13.91 -8.04
C LEU A 315 -16.83 -13.40 -7.82
N LYS A 316 -17.36 -12.54 -8.72
CA LYS A 316 -18.76 -12.04 -8.68
C LYS A 316 -19.81 -13.17 -8.84
N GLU A 317 -19.44 -14.33 -9.41
CA GLU A 317 -20.32 -15.51 -9.44
C GLU A 317 -20.32 -16.33 -8.14
N GLY A 318 -19.21 -16.31 -7.40
CA GLY A 318 -19.04 -17.08 -6.16
C GLY A 318 -19.43 -16.31 -4.90
N PHE A 319 -19.23 -14.99 -4.92
CA PHE A 319 -19.45 -14.09 -3.81
C PHE A 319 -20.52 -13.07 -4.16
N LYS A 320 -21.25 -12.64 -3.13
CA LYS A 320 -22.30 -11.62 -3.27
C LYS A 320 -21.71 -10.21 -3.33
N TYR A 321 -20.60 -10.00 -2.63
CA TYR A 321 -19.97 -8.70 -2.48
C TYR A 321 -18.46 -8.81 -2.65
N ILE A 322 -17.89 -7.87 -3.39
CA ILE A 322 -16.44 -7.67 -3.52
C ILE A 322 -16.21 -6.19 -3.29
N VAL A 323 -15.53 -5.83 -2.21
CA VAL A 323 -15.43 -4.43 -1.76
C VAL A 323 -14.06 -4.19 -1.09
N PRO A 324 -13.62 -2.93 -0.94
CA PRO A 324 -12.47 -2.62 -0.08
C PRO A 324 -12.65 -3.20 1.33
N VAL A 325 -11.55 -3.58 1.97
CA VAL A 325 -11.53 -4.11 3.35
C VAL A 325 -12.19 -3.12 4.31
N GLY A 326 -11.90 -1.82 4.23
CA GLY A 326 -12.53 -0.79 5.06
C GLY A 326 -14.06 -0.77 4.89
N VAL A 327 -14.57 -0.89 3.66
CA VAL A 327 -16.01 -0.98 3.37
C VAL A 327 -16.60 -2.26 3.96
N ALA A 328 -15.92 -3.40 3.81
CA ALA A 328 -16.34 -4.68 4.38
C ALA A 328 -16.42 -4.66 5.91
N LEU A 329 -15.59 -3.84 6.56
CA LEU A 329 -15.61 -3.58 8.01
C LEU A 329 -16.55 -2.43 8.40
N ASN A 330 -17.27 -1.83 7.45
CA ASN A 330 -18.11 -0.65 7.62
C ASN A 330 -17.35 0.55 8.24
N LYS A 331 -16.06 0.68 7.93
CA LYS A 331 -15.19 1.77 8.36
C LYS A 331 -15.28 2.93 7.37
N THR A 332 -16.16 3.88 7.64
CA THR A 332 -16.38 5.03 6.75
C THR A 332 -15.25 6.07 6.80
N GLN A 333 -14.43 6.08 7.86
CA GLN A 333 -13.24 6.94 7.96
C GLN A 333 -11.96 6.10 7.89
N PRO A 334 -11.40 5.88 6.68
CA PRO A 334 -10.17 5.12 6.52
C PRO A 334 -8.91 5.92 6.88
N TYR A 335 -9.03 7.25 6.94
CA TYR A 335 -7.92 8.19 7.17
C TYR A 335 -8.16 9.04 8.41
N VAL A 336 -7.10 9.67 8.93
CA VAL A 336 -7.20 10.61 10.05
C VAL A 336 -7.92 11.90 9.63
N GLU A 337 -7.77 12.30 8.38
CA GLU A 337 -8.40 13.47 7.79
C GLU A 337 -9.89 13.22 7.53
N SER A 338 -10.73 14.22 7.80
CA SER A 338 -12.19 14.11 7.70
C SER A 338 -12.77 14.44 6.32
N ASN A 339 -11.92 14.79 5.35
CA ASN A 339 -12.32 15.18 3.99
C ASN A 339 -12.43 13.99 3.03
N TYR A 340 -12.13 12.78 3.51
CA TYR A 340 -12.32 11.54 2.78
C TYR A 340 -13.29 10.63 3.55
N SER A 341 -14.14 9.91 2.82
CA SER A 341 -15.01 8.89 3.40
C SER A 341 -15.14 7.72 2.46
N LEU A 342 -15.03 6.51 3.00
CA LEU A 342 -15.52 5.33 2.32
C LEU A 342 -17.06 5.29 2.42
N PRO A 343 -17.76 4.73 1.43
CA PRO A 343 -19.15 4.37 1.57
C PRO A 343 -19.32 3.33 2.68
N THR A 344 -20.49 3.33 3.31
CA THR A 344 -20.93 2.21 4.15
C THR A 344 -21.11 0.95 3.31
N PHE A 345 -21.07 -0.20 3.95
CA PHE A 345 -21.34 -1.47 3.27
C PHE A 345 -22.71 -1.49 2.56
N GLU A 346 -23.74 -0.95 3.23
CA GLU A 346 -25.09 -0.85 2.68
C GLU A 346 -25.15 0.04 1.43
N GLN A 347 -24.39 1.14 1.39
CA GLN A 347 -24.34 2.03 0.23
C GLN A 347 -23.73 1.33 -1.00
N CYS A 348 -22.63 0.59 -0.84
CA CYS A 348 -22.06 -0.22 -1.93
C CYS A 348 -23.04 -1.29 -2.42
N ASN A 349 -23.75 -1.95 -1.50
CA ASN A 349 -24.80 -2.89 -1.84
C ASN A 349 -25.94 -2.24 -2.64
N SER A 350 -26.39 -1.04 -2.25
CA SER A 350 -27.46 -0.33 -2.95
C SER A 350 -27.09 0.13 -4.37
N GLN A 351 -25.81 0.44 -4.61
CA GLN A 351 -25.29 0.75 -5.95
C GLN A 351 -25.25 -0.50 -6.84
N ALA A 352 -24.85 -1.65 -6.30
CA ALA A 352 -24.94 -2.94 -7.00
C ALA A 352 -26.38 -3.35 -7.36
N PHE A 353 -27.39 -2.93 -6.56
CA PHE A 353 -28.81 -3.14 -6.88
C PHE A 353 -29.36 -2.15 -7.93
N ALA A 354 -28.85 -0.93 -8.01
CA ALA A 354 -29.25 0.04 -9.02
C ALA A 354 -28.83 -0.40 -10.44
N GLU A 355 -27.66 -1.02 -10.56
CA GLU A 355 -27.13 -1.54 -11.83
C GLU A 355 -27.88 -2.79 -12.32
N ASN A 356 -28.36 -3.64 -11.41
CA ASN A 356 -29.19 -4.80 -11.77
C ASN A 356 -30.64 -4.44 -12.17
N HIS A 357 -31.06 -3.18 -12.01
CA HIS A 357 -32.39 -2.70 -12.41
C HIS A 357 -32.40 -1.67 -13.54
N GLN A 358 -31.24 -1.35 -14.14
CA GLN A 358 -31.17 -0.47 -15.32
C GLN A 358 -30.82 -1.24 -16.61
N SER A 359 -31.57 -2.31 -16.90
CA SER A 359 -31.89 -2.64 -18.29
C SER A 359 -33.22 -2.00 -18.64
N SER A 360 -33.16 -1.04 -19.57
CA SER A 360 -34.25 -0.22 -20.15
C SER A 360 -34.49 1.17 -19.53
N SER A 361 -33.82 2.20 -20.05
CA SER A 361 -34.45 3.20 -20.94
C SER A 361 -33.54 4.42 -21.19
N GLN A 362 -33.24 4.63 -22.46
CA GLN A 362 -32.98 5.88 -23.21
C GLN A 362 -32.30 7.10 -22.54
N ALA A 363 -31.20 7.47 -23.19
CA ALA A 363 -30.43 8.68 -23.05
C ALA A 363 -31.23 9.99 -23.20
N THR A 364 -30.92 10.97 -22.35
CA THR A 364 -30.97 12.40 -22.66
C THR A 364 -29.85 13.12 -21.89
N THR A 365 -29.06 13.93 -22.60
CA THR A 365 -28.03 14.84 -22.08
C THR A 365 -28.66 16.07 -21.40
N PRO A 366 -27.95 16.77 -20.49
CA PRO A 366 -27.30 18.01 -20.91
C PRO A 366 -26.03 18.47 -20.14
N ASN A 367 -25.15 19.16 -20.88
CA ASN A 367 -24.30 20.32 -20.57
C ASN A 367 -23.72 20.58 -19.15
N GLY A 368 -22.40 20.46 -19.05
CA GLY A 368 -21.44 21.56 -18.80
C GLY A 368 -21.62 22.49 -17.60
N ALA A 369 -20.74 22.35 -16.60
CA ALA A 369 -20.27 23.45 -15.76
C ALA A 369 -18.91 23.12 -15.11
N SER A 370 -17.85 23.84 -15.51
CA SER A 370 -16.54 23.83 -14.87
C SER A 370 -16.62 24.44 -13.47
N SER A 371 -16.18 23.71 -12.45
CA SER A 371 -16.00 24.25 -11.10
C SER A 371 -14.52 24.52 -10.84
N ARG A 372 -14.20 25.80 -10.60
CA ARG A 372 -12.84 26.29 -10.29
C ARG A 372 -12.48 25.94 -8.84
N LEU A 373 -11.27 25.40 -8.63
CA LEU A 373 -10.65 25.34 -7.30
C LEU A 373 -10.43 26.76 -6.75
N ILE A 374 -10.90 26.99 -5.53
CA ILE A 374 -10.59 28.19 -4.73
C ILE A 374 -9.44 27.82 -3.79
N LEU A 375 -8.24 28.33 -4.09
CA LEU A 375 -7.10 28.34 -3.17
C LEU A 375 -7.34 29.39 -2.08
N GLY A 376 -7.63 28.94 -0.87
CA GLY A 376 -7.68 29.78 0.33
C GLY A 376 -6.28 30.20 0.77
N LYS A 377 -5.88 31.44 0.43
CA LYS A 377 -4.75 32.13 1.07
C LYS A 377 -5.24 32.79 2.37
N ASN A 378 -4.86 32.24 3.52
CA ASN A 378 -4.95 32.96 4.78
C ASN A 378 -3.77 33.95 4.88
N SER A 379 -4.10 35.23 4.81
CA SER A 379 -3.21 36.34 5.13
C SER A 379 -3.19 36.55 6.64
N VAL A 380 -2.00 36.55 7.24
CA VAL A 380 -1.78 37.11 8.57
C VAL A 380 -1.21 38.51 8.38
N SER A 381 -1.97 39.49 8.86
CA SER A 381 -1.58 40.90 8.94
C SER A 381 -0.76 41.11 10.22
N GLY A 382 0.37 41.82 10.15
CA GLY A 382 1.23 42.04 11.32
C GLY A 382 2.45 42.93 11.08
N THR A 383 2.18 44.21 10.90
CA THR A 383 2.97 45.39 11.33
C THR A 383 4.49 45.45 11.07
N LEU A 384 4.79 46.39 10.17
CA LEU A 384 6.07 47.03 9.88
C LEU A 384 6.72 47.67 11.14
N MET A 385 7.97 47.30 11.45
CA MET A 385 8.90 48.19 12.16
C MET A 385 10.25 48.19 11.44
N LEU A 386 10.64 49.38 10.98
CA LEU A 386 11.95 49.66 10.42
C LEU A 386 13.03 49.57 11.51
N GLY A 387 14.08 48.80 11.24
CA GLY A 387 15.35 48.86 11.96
C GLY A 387 16.49 48.64 10.98
N LEU A 388 17.12 49.72 10.53
CA LEU A 388 18.41 49.67 9.83
C LEU A 388 19.51 49.22 10.82
N ALA A 389 20.24 48.17 10.46
CA ALA A 389 21.68 48.06 10.70
C ALA A 389 22.23 46.87 9.89
N GLY A 390 23.03 47.16 8.88
CA GLY A 390 23.75 46.13 8.14
C GLY A 390 24.96 45.63 8.93
N VAL A 391 25.29 44.34 8.79
CA VAL A 391 26.67 43.85 8.86
C VAL A 391 26.82 42.69 7.88
N LEU A 392 27.90 42.80 7.13
CA LEU A 392 28.52 41.92 6.15
C LEU A 392 29.30 40.79 6.84
N ALA A 393 29.11 39.52 6.46
CA ALA A 393 30.09 38.43 6.64
C ALA A 393 29.62 37.20 5.82
N ILE A 394 30.22 36.92 4.65
CA ILE A 394 31.46 36.16 4.40
C ILE A 394 31.28 34.64 4.64
N LEU A 395 31.39 33.91 3.51
CA LEU A 395 31.67 32.47 3.38
C LEU A 395 32.69 31.97 4.41
N HIS A 396 32.57 30.71 4.83
CA HIS A 396 33.58 29.64 4.69
C HIS A 396 33.18 28.45 5.57
N LEU A 397 32.70 27.38 4.94
CA LEU A 397 33.18 25.98 5.00
C LEU A 397 32.06 25.01 4.60
#